data_AF-L9YIZ3-F1
#
_entry.id   AF-L9YIZ3-F1
#
_cell.length_a   1.000
_cell.length_b   1.000
_cell.length_c   1.000
_cell.angle_alpha   90.00
_cell.angle_beta   90.00
_cell.angle_gamma   90.00
#
_symmetry.space_group_name_H-M   'P 1'
#
loop_
_entity.id
_entity.type
_entity.pdbx_description
1 polymer ?
#
loop_
_entity_poly.entity_id
_entity_poly.type
_entity_poly.pdbx_seq_one_letter_code
_entity_poly.pdbx_strand_id
1 'polypeptide(L)' 'MSDLAQNDGQRFDRLPETSAERTVEGRVSREEVVEYFEDRFAIPPETFDDHTFWEKGAGKIWIYHGDAPVRR' A
#
# COMPACT_ATOMS: atom_id res chain seq x y z
N MET A 1 -11.78 21.92 2.99
CA MET A 1 -10.38 21.44 3.11
C MET A 1 -10.49 19.96 3.42
N SER A 2 -9.92 19.10 2.59
CA SER A 2 -9.93 17.66 2.87
C SER A 2 -9.11 17.44 4.14
N ASP A 3 -9.73 16.95 5.22
CA ASP A 3 -9.03 16.57 6.44
C ASP A 3 -8.23 15.29 6.17
N LEU A 4 -7.01 15.45 5.65
CA LEU A 4 -6.08 14.34 5.50
C LEU A 4 -5.66 13.85 6.90
N ALA A 5 -5.71 12.55 7.11
CA ALA A 5 -5.28 11.91 8.33
C ALA A 5 -3.76 11.97 8.46
N GLN A 6 -3.26 12.02 9.70
CA GLN A 6 -1.84 11.84 9.98
C GLN A 6 -1.45 10.36 9.93
N ASN A 7 -0.23 10.09 9.45
CA ASN A 7 0.32 8.74 9.40
C ASN A 7 0.66 8.23 10.83
N ASP A 8 0.19 7.04 11.19
CA ASP A 8 0.56 6.35 12.44
C ASP A 8 1.53 5.20 12.14
N GLY A 9 2.83 5.45 12.31
CA GLY A 9 3.87 4.46 12.04
C GLY A 9 3.87 3.22 12.97
N GLN A 10 3.05 3.18 14.02
CA GLN A 10 2.92 1.99 14.88
C GLN A 10 1.89 0.99 14.37
N ARG A 11 1.09 1.37 13.38
CA ARG A 11 0.00 0.54 12.84
C ARG A 11 0.31 0.09 11.42
N PHE A 12 -0.35 -0.99 11.01
CA PHE A 12 -0.43 -1.35 9.61
C PHE A 12 -1.69 -0.73 9.04
N ASP A 13 -1.51 0.15 8.06
CA ASP A 13 -2.62 0.70 7.28
C ASP A 13 -2.56 0.17 5.86
N ARG A 14 -3.73 -0.04 5.27
CA ARG A 14 -3.82 -0.37 3.85
C ARG A 14 -3.33 0.80 2.99
N LEU A 15 -2.58 0.48 1.95
CA LEU A 15 -2.36 1.44 0.88
C LEU A 15 -3.69 1.69 0.15
N PRO A 16 -3.97 2.94 -0.26
CA PRO A 16 -5.06 3.21 -1.19
C PRO A 16 -4.79 2.53 -2.53
N GLU A 17 -5.83 2.20 -3.30
CA GLU A 17 -5.61 1.52 -4.60
C GLU A 17 -4.93 2.49 -5.57
N THR A 18 -5.42 3.74 -5.59
CA THR A 18 -4.89 4.82 -6.43
C THR A 18 -4.47 6.04 -5.61
N SER A 19 -3.70 6.94 -6.21
CA SER A 19 -3.24 8.17 -5.55
C SER A 19 -4.38 9.15 -5.22
N ALA A 20 -5.51 9.05 -5.92
CA ALA A 20 -6.71 9.85 -5.69
C ALA A 20 -7.48 9.44 -4.43
N GLU A 21 -7.37 8.17 -4.01
CA GLU A 21 -8.04 7.61 -2.83
C GLU A 21 -7.26 7.82 -1.53
N ARG A 22 -6.12 8.51 -1.62
CA ARG A 22 -5.23 8.79 -0.50
C ARG A 22 -5.91 9.65 0.56
N THR A 23 -5.96 9.12 1.77
CA THR A 23 -6.42 9.87 2.96
C THR A 23 -5.28 10.42 3.80
N VAL A 24 -4.04 9.96 3.59
CA VAL A 24 -2.82 10.42 4.30
C VAL A 24 -1.88 11.06 3.29
N GLU A 25 -1.56 12.35 3.46
CA GLU A 25 -0.67 13.07 2.53
C GLU A 25 0.68 12.36 2.34
N GLY A 26 1.13 12.25 1.09
CA GLY A 26 2.42 11.62 0.75
C GLY A 26 2.47 10.08 0.82
N ARG A 27 1.39 9.40 1.24
CA ARG A 27 1.34 7.92 1.25
C ARG A 27 1.27 7.36 -0.17
N VAL A 28 2.18 6.48 -0.55
CA VAL A 28 2.18 5.83 -1.87
C VAL A 28 0.91 4.97 -2.08
N SER A 29 0.41 4.88 -3.31
CA SER A 29 -0.71 4.00 -3.67
C SER A 29 -0.24 2.60 -4.06
N ARG A 30 -1.18 1.64 -4.12
CA ARG A 30 -0.88 0.29 -4.63
C ARG A 30 -0.38 0.37 -6.07
N GLU A 31 -1.05 1.15 -6.91
CA GLU A 31 -0.69 1.36 -8.32
C GLU A 31 0.76 1.86 -8.45
N GLU A 32 1.13 2.92 -7.73
CA GLU A 32 2.49 3.49 -7.75
C GLU A 32 3.56 2.46 -7.32
N VAL A 33 3.25 1.59 -6.35
CA VAL A 33 4.18 0.51 -5.95
C VAL A 33 4.30 -0.55 -7.04
N VAL A 34 3.19 -0.98 -7.65
CA VAL A 34 3.20 -2.00 -8.69
C VAL A 34 3.92 -1.51 -9.94
N GLU A 35 3.65 -0.28 -10.37
CA GLU A 35 4.36 0.39 -11.49
C GLU A 35 5.87 0.42 -11.23
N TYR A 36 6.30 0.75 -10.00
CA TYR A 36 7.72 0.70 -9.64
C TYR A 36 8.33 -0.70 -9.81
N PHE A 37 7.62 -1.77 -9.44
CA PHE A 37 8.12 -3.14 -9.60
C PHE A 37 8.18 -3.58 -11.06
N GLU A 38 7.18 -3.20 -11.86
CA GLU A 38 7.17 -3.42 -13.31
C GLU A 38 8.35 -2.72 -13.96
N ASP A 39 8.51 -1.41 -13.76
CA ASP A 39 9.56 -0.62 -14.38
C ASP A 39 10.96 -1.02 -13.93
N ARG A 40 11.14 -1.28 -12.64
CA ARG A 40 12.46 -1.50 -12.06
C ARG A 40 12.95 -2.93 -12.21
N PHE A 41 12.04 -3.90 -12.14
CA PHE A 41 12.37 -5.31 -12.05
C PHE A 41 11.70 -6.18 -13.11
N ALA A 42 10.89 -5.59 -14.01
CA ALA A 42 10.10 -6.31 -15.01
C ALA A 42 9.18 -7.38 -14.38
N ILE A 43 8.64 -7.10 -13.18
CA ILE A 43 7.66 -7.96 -12.53
C ILE A 43 6.27 -7.55 -13.02
N PRO A 44 5.53 -8.43 -13.70
CA PRO A 44 4.21 -8.10 -14.22
C PRO A 44 3.21 -7.76 -13.09
N PRO A 45 2.33 -6.76 -13.27
CA PRO A 45 1.33 -6.37 -12.28
C PRO A 45 0.47 -7.53 -11.74
N GLU A 46 0.10 -8.48 -12.60
CA GLU A 46 -0.72 -9.65 -12.26
C GLU A 46 -0.05 -10.57 -11.21
N THR A 47 1.27 -10.47 -11.03
CA THR A 47 2.00 -11.16 -9.95
C THR A 47 1.44 -10.77 -8.58
N PHE A 48 0.85 -9.58 -8.47
CA PHE A 48 0.37 -9.01 -7.22
C PHE A 48 -1.13 -9.14 -7.02
N ASP A 49 -1.87 -9.85 -7.88
CA ASP A 49 -3.35 -9.93 -7.79
C ASP A 49 -3.81 -10.46 -6.41
N ASP A 50 -3.16 -11.53 -5.94
CA ASP A 50 -3.42 -12.16 -4.63
C ASP A 50 -2.62 -11.53 -3.46
N HIS A 51 -2.06 -10.34 -3.68
CA HIS A 51 -1.25 -9.64 -2.69
C HIS A 51 -1.97 -8.43 -2.09
N THR A 52 -1.61 -8.19 -0.83
CA THR A 52 -2.14 -7.11 -0.02
C THR A 52 -1.02 -6.15 0.36
N PHE A 53 -1.26 -4.85 0.17
CA PHE A 53 -0.24 -3.82 0.37
C PHE A 53 -0.53 -2.98 1.61
N TRP A 54 0.49 -2.80 2.43
CA TRP A 54 0.39 -2.13 3.70
C TRP A 54 1.58 -1.20 3.92
N GLU A 55 1.35 -0.11 4.66
CA GLU A 55 2.42 0.73 5.19
C GLU A 55 2.51 0.55 6.71
N LYS A 56 3.73 0.48 7.23
CA LYS A 56 4.00 0.62 8.67
C LYS A 56 5.37 1.21 8.94
N GLY A 57 5.41 2.20 9.83
CA GLY A 57 6.63 2.86 10.26
C GLY A 57 7.05 3.98 9.30
N ALA A 58 8.35 4.20 9.16
CA ALA A 58 8.94 5.28 8.37
C ALA A 58 8.82 5.03 6.84
N GLY A 59 7.61 4.96 6.31
CA GLY A 59 7.34 4.78 4.86
C GLY A 59 7.69 3.40 4.31
N LYS A 60 7.77 2.37 5.17
CA LYS A 60 8.09 1.01 4.74
C LYS A 60 6.83 0.33 4.19
N ILE A 61 6.96 -0.21 2.98
CA ILE A 61 5.91 -0.97 2.31
C ILE A 61 6.06 -2.46 2.60
N TRP A 62 4.93 -3.10 2.89
CA TRP A 62 4.80 -4.53 3.14
C TRP A 62 3.82 -5.12 2.13
N ILE A 63 4.25 -6.17 1.46
CA ILE A 63 3.43 -6.90 0.49
C ILE A 63 3.20 -8.30 1.07
N TYR A 64 1.94 -8.66 1.27
CA TYR A 64 1.55 -9.91 1.92
C TYR A 64 0.65 -10.75 1.01
N HIS A 65 1.07 -11.99 0.75
CA HIS A 65 0.31 -12.98 -0.01
C HIS A 65 -0.43 -13.92 0.95
N GLY A 66 -1.75 -14.00 0.81
CA GLY A 66 -2.64 -14.80 1.65
C GLY A 66 -3.67 -13.98 2.42
N ASP A 67 -4.51 -14.68 3.18
CA ASP A 67 -5.58 -14.04 3.95
C ASP A 67 -5.04 -13.43 5.24
N ALA A 68 -5.28 -12.13 5.43
CA ALA A 68 -5.02 -11.51 6.72
C ALA A 68 -5.92 -12.19 7.78
N PRO A 69 -5.38 -12.56 8.95
CA PRO A 69 -6.19 -13.20 9.98
C PRO A 69 -7.34 -12.28 10.39
N VAL A 70 -8.57 -12.72 10.15
CA VAL A 70 -9.75 -12.10 10.74
C VAL A 70 -9.66 -12.29 12.25
N ARG A 71 -9.50 -11.19 12.98
CA ARG A 71 -9.53 -11.20 14.45
C ARG A 71 -10.90 -11.71 14.89
N ARG A 72 -10.94 -12.91 15.46
CA ARG A 72 -12.13 -13.49 16.09
C ARG A 72 -12.25 -13.02 17.53
#